data_AF-A0A818MPQ3-F1
#
_entry.id   AF-A0A818MPQ3-F1
#
_cell.length_a   1.000
_cell.length_b   1.000
_cell.length_c   1.000
_cell.angle_alpha   90.00
_cell.angle_beta   90.00
_cell.angle_gamma   90.00
#
_symmetry.space_group_name_H-M   'P 1'
#
loop_
_entity.id
_entity.type
_entity.pdbx_description
1 polymer ?
#
loop_
_entity_poly.entity_id
_entity_poly.type
_entity_poly.pdbx_seq_one_letter_code
_entity_poly.pdbx_strand_id
1 'polypeptide(L)'
;YSWNFPFIDIFFYATNETHLWETDYSSTITKKENVFPLVMRPFGELWLPTPRKPQEIFKFDPFDDCKGHTWNHRNEIRQKEISVKCNDLKHIYPFVERQNQSDAIEILRTHDTIIHTVFYN
;
A
#
# COMPACT_ATOMS: atom_id res chain seq x y z
N TYR A 1 4.71 23.02 14.02
CA TYR A 1 5.43 23.10 12.74
C TYR A 1 4.41 23.32 11.62
N SER A 2 4.68 24.21 10.66
CA SER A 2 3.80 24.40 9.49
C SER A 2 4.46 23.74 8.29
N TRP A 3 4.20 22.46 8.09
CA TRP A 3 4.60 21.76 6.87
C TRP A 3 3.74 22.26 5.71
N ASN A 4 4.37 22.60 4.58
CA ASN A 4 3.62 22.97 3.39
C ASN A 4 3.08 21.70 2.73
N PHE A 5 1.76 21.55 2.72
CA PHE A 5 1.07 20.44 2.06
C PHE A 5 0.86 20.76 0.56
N PRO A 6 1.10 19.82 -0.38
CA PRO A 6 1.52 18.42 -0.16
C PRO A 6 3.04 18.24 0.00
N PHE A 7 3.44 17.19 0.73
CA PHE A 7 4.83 16.77 0.93
C PHE A 7 4.97 15.24 0.88
N ILE A 8 6.22 14.76 0.88
CA ILE A 8 6.57 13.32 0.93
C ILE A 8 7.33 13.07 2.23
N ASP A 9 6.87 12.11 3.03
CA ASP A 9 7.60 11.61 4.18
C ASP A 9 8.57 10.50 3.78
N ILE A 10 9.80 10.57 4.27
CA ILE A 10 10.84 9.56 4.06
C ILE A 10 11.23 8.99 5.41
N PHE A 11 10.98 7.70 5.59
CA PHE A 11 11.29 6.97 6.81
C PHE A 11 12.55 6.12 6.64
N PHE A 12 13.51 6.29 7.54
CA PHE A 12 14.68 5.42 7.61
C PHE A 12 14.33 4.14 8.37
N TYR A 13 14.94 3.03 7.95
CA TYR A 13 14.77 1.74 8.63
C TYR A 13 16.10 1.24 9.18
N ALA A 14 16.04 0.59 10.34
CA ALA A 14 17.08 -0.26 10.88
C ALA A 14 16.79 -1.72 10.53
N THR A 15 17.81 -2.58 10.61
CA THR A 15 17.68 -3.98 10.25
C THR A 15 18.65 -4.86 11.02
N ASN A 16 18.27 -6.12 11.21
CA ASN A 16 19.15 -7.19 11.61
C ASN A 16 19.22 -8.27 10.50
N GLU A 17 19.65 -9.48 10.83
CA GLU A 17 19.78 -10.58 9.87
C GLU A 17 18.45 -10.92 9.17
N THR A 18 17.32 -10.88 9.89
CA THR A 18 16.03 -11.43 9.42
C THR A 18 14.92 -10.40 9.30
N HIS A 19 15.00 -9.27 10.00
CA HIS A 19 13.94 -8.27 10.12
C HIS A 19 14.43 -6.85 9.81
N LEU A 20 13.48 -5.98 9.50
CA LEU A 20 13.65 -4.53 9.41
C LEU A 20 12.50 -3.82 10.13
N TRP A 21 12.74 -2.60 10.57
CA TRP A 21 11.76 -1.73 11.24
C TRP A 21 12.16 -0.27 11.02
N GLU A 22 11.20 0.64 11.07
CA GLU A 22 11.44 2.08 11.10
C GLU A 22 12.29 2.47 12.32
N THR A 23 13.32 3.29 12.12
CA THR A 23 14.34 3.59 13.15
C THR A 23 13.75 4.07 14.47
N ASP A 24 12.67 4.87 14.44
CA ASP A 24 12.01 5.43 15.63
C ASP A 24 10.74 4.66 16.04
N TYR A 25 10.37 3.60 15.32
CA TYR A 25 9.12 2.88 15.48
C TYR A 25 9.31 1.37 15.35
N SER A 26 9.79 0.73 16.42
CA SER A 26 10.00 -0.73 16.47
C SER A 26 8.73 -1.56 16.28
N SER A 27 7.54 -0.97 16.48
CA SER A 27 6.24 -1.62 16.25
C SER A 27 5.92 -1.88 14.77
N THR A 28 6.78 -1.41 13.85
CA THR A 28 6.74 -1.62 12.39
C THR A 28 7.56 -2.82 11.94
N ILE A 29 8.07 -3.63 12.87
CA ILE A 29 8.92 -4.78 12.55
C ILE A 29 8.27 -5.72 11.54
N THR A 30 9.01 -6.05 10.49
CA THR A 30 8.62 -7.02 9.48
C THR A 30 9.82 -7.83 9.01
N LYS A 31 9.57 -9.03 8.46
CA LYS A 31 10.63 -9.87 7.93
C LYS A 31 11.18 -9.29 6.64
N LYS A 32 12.50 -9.34 6.47
CA LYS A 32 13.19 -8.93 5.23
C LYS A 32 12.65 -9.67 4.00
N GLU A 33 12.27 -10.94 4.14
CA GLU A 33 11.71 -11.74 3.05
C GLU A 33 10.36 -11.22 2.53
N ASN A 34 9.61 -10.45 3.33
CA ASN A 34 8.36 -9.84 2.90
C ASN A 34 8.60 -8.57 2.06
N VAL A 35 9.78 -7.94 2.23
CA VAL A 35 10.16 -6.72 1.52
C VAL A 35 11.03 -7.02 0.31
N PHE A 36 12.10 -7.78 0.49
CA PHE A 36 13.14 -8.01 -0.51
C PHE A 36 13.04 -9.38 -1.22
N PRO A 37 13.54 -9.49 -2.46
CA PRO A 37 13.94 -8.38 -3.34
C PRO A 37 12.74 -7.50 -3.70
N LEU A 38 12.98 -6.21 -3.94
CA LEU A 38 11.91 -5.29 -4.31
C LEU A 38 11.35 -5.70 -5.69
N VAL A 39 10.04 -5.50 -5.86
CA VAL A 39 9.34 -5.74 -7.13
C VAL A 39 8.75 -4.44 -7.64
N MET A 40 8.79 -4.23 -8.95
CA MET A 40 8.22 -3.04 -9.57
C MET A 40 6.69 -3.17 -9.61
N ARG A 41 5.98 -2.15 -9.14
CA ARG A 41 4.52 -2.05 -9.25
C ARG A 41 4.11 -0.67 -9.77
N PRO A 42 2.97 -0.57 -10.48
CA PRO A 42 2.47 0.70 -11.00
C PRO A 42 1.96 1.59 -9.86
N PHE A 43 2.24 2.89 -9.96
CA PHE A 43 1.71 3.96 -9.13
C PHE A 43 1.40 5.17 -10.02
N GLY A 44 0.14 5.27 -10.47
CA GLY A 44 -0.22 6.17 -11.57
C GLY A 44 0.56 5.82 -12.83
N GLU A 45 1.23 6.80 -13.43
CA GLU A 45 2.05 6.63 -14.64
C GLU A 45 3.46 6.10 -14.34
N LEU A 46 3.84 5.96 -13.07
CA LEU A 46 5.17 5.53 -12.64
C LEU A 46 5.22 4.04 -12.31
N TRP A 47 6.39 3.44 -12.51
CA TRP A 47 6.73 2.13 -11.95
C TRP A 47 7.71 2.35 -10.81
N LEU A 48 7.34 1.94 -9.60
CA LEU A 48 8.14 2.15 -8.39
C LEU A 48 8.48 0.82 -7.71
N PRO A 49 9.65 0.74 -7.04
CA PRO A 49 10.01 -0.44 -6.28
C PRO A 49 9.12 -0.57 -5.04
N THR A 50 8.60 -1.76 -4.80
CA THR A 50 7.68 -2.06 -3.69
C THR A 50 8.07 -3.36 -2.97
N PRO A 51 7.60 -3.57 -1.72
CA PRO A 51 7.76 -4.85 -1.04
C PRO A 51 7.24 -6.03 -1.88
N ARG A 52 7.98 -7.15 -1.89
CA ARG A 52 7.59 -8.37 -2.61
C ARG A 52 6.24 -8.93 -2.16
N LYS A 53 5.98 -8.93 -0.85
CA LYS A 53 4.77 -9.48 -0.22
C LYS A 53 4.09 -8.40 0.63
N PRO A 54 3.44 -7.40 0.02
CA PRO A 54 2.88 -6.28 0.75
C PRO A 54 1.78 -6.70 1.72
N GLN A 55 1.01 -7.75 1.39
CA GLN A 55 -0.08 -8.27 2.23
C GLN A 55 0.42 -8.70 3.61
N GLU A 56 1.59 -9.35 3.66
CA GLU A 56 2.22 -9.86 4.89
C GLU A 56 2.74 -8.76 5.83
N ILE A 57 2.68 -7.50 5.39
CA ILE A 57 3.13 -6.33 6.17
C ILE A 57 1.93 -5.66 6.87
N PHE A 58 0.72 -5.83 6.34
CA PHE A 58 -0.48 -5.23 6.93
C PHE A 58 -0.99 -6.04 8.13
N LYS A 59 -1.51 -5.34 9.14
CA LYS A 59 -2.16 -5.93 10.33
C LYS A 59 -3.67 -6.19 10.12
N PHE A 60 -4.17 -5.94 8.92
CA PHE A 60 -5.55 -6.13 8.47
C PHE A 60 -5.51 -6.65 7.04
N ASP A 61 -6.64 -7.13 6.52
CA ASP A 61 -6.72 -7.54 5.11
C ASP A 61 -6.89 -6.29 4.22
N PRO A 62 -5.86 -5.86 3.47
CA PRO A 62 -5.95 -4.66 2.67
C PRO A 62 -6.75 -4.85 1.36
N PHE A 63 -7.25 -6.05 1.07
CA PHE A 63 -8.13 -6.32 -0.07
C PHE A 63 -9.60 -6.33 0.31
N ASP A 64 -9.91 -6.54 1.59
CA ASP A 64 -11.27 -6.57 2.11
C ASP A 64 -11.63 -5.30 2.88
N ASP A 65 -10.71 -4.78 3.71
CA ASP A 65 -10.94 -3.62 4.56
C ASP A 65 -10.20 -2.37 4.06
N CYS A 66 -10.95 -1.36 3.65
CA CYS A 66 -10.42 -0.08 3.20
C CYS A 66 -10.43 0.92 4.37
N LYS A 67 -9.24 1.37 4.77
CA LYS A 67 -9.03 2.21 5.96
C LYS A 67 -8.55 3.61 5.59
N GLY A 68 -9.21 4.63 6.14
CA GLY A 68 -8.77 6.02 6.06
C GLY A 68 -7.66 6.34 7.06
N HIS A 69 -6.81 7.33 6.76
CA HIS A 69 -5.74 7.74 7.65
C HIS A 69 -6.26 8.41 8.93
N THR A 70 -5.57 8.20 10.05
CA THR A 70 -5.85 8.84 11.35
C THR A 70 -5.30 10.27 11.47
N TRP A 71 -4.46 10.69 10.53
CA TRP A 71 -3.86 12.02 10.49
C TRP A 71 -4.26 12.76 9.23
N ASN A 72 -4.74 13.99 9.37
CA ASN A 72 -5.06 14.88 8.26
C ASN A 72 -3.88 15.82 8.03
N HIS A 73 -2.99 15.46 7.11
CA HIS A 73 -1.78 16.24 6.78
C HIS A 73 -2.06 17.64 6.22
N ARG A 74 -3.23 17.88 5.61
CA ARG A 74 -3.59 19.22 5.11
C ARG A 74 -3.75 20.22 6.26
N ASN A 75 -4.38 19.77 7.34
CA ASN A 75 -4.73 20.62 8.49
C ASN A 75 -3.85 20.34 9.71
N GLU A 76 -2.96 19.34 9.64
CA GLU A 76 -2.12 18.85 10.74
C GLU A 76 -2.92 18.52 12.01
N ILE A 77 -4.05 17.81 11.83
CA ILE A 77 -4.93 17.38 12.94
C ILE A 77 -5.17 15.88 12.91
N ARG A 78 -5.34 15.30 14.11
CA ARG A 78 -5.82 13.92 14.26
C ARG A 78 -7.30 13.85 13.88
N GLN A 79 -7.68 12.79 13.19
CA GLN A 79 -9.06 12.46 12.85
C GLN A 79 -9.38 11.00 13.22
N LYS A 80 -10.66 10.67 13.27
CA LYS A 80 -11.11 9.31 13.52
C LYS A 80 -10.79 8.43 12.30
N GLU A 81 -10.18 7.27 12.54
CA GLU A 81 -10.06 6.23 11.50
C GLU A 81 -11.46 5.79 11.07
N ILE A 82 -11.68 5.71 9.77
CA ILE A 82 -12.90 5.15 9.18
C ILE A 82 -12.47 3.90 8.43
N SER A 83 -13.17 2.80 8.69
CA SER A 83 -12.98 1.52 8.00
C SER A 83 -14.30 1.12 7.35
N VAL A 84 -14.25 0.78 6.07
CA VAL A 84 -15.38 0.25 5.28
C VAL A 84 -14.92 -0.96 4.49
N LYS A 85 -15.85 -1.73 3.91
CA LYS A 85 -15.45 -2.78 2.97
C LYS A 85 -14.96 -2.16 1.69
N CYS A 86 -13.82 -2.63 1.19
CA CYS A 86 -13.28 -2.18 -0.09
C CYS A 86 -14.27 -2.39 -1.24
N ASN A 87 -15.08 -3.45 -1.15
CA ASN A 87 -16.13 -3.71 -2.13
C ASN A 87 -17.17 -2.56 -2.22
N ASP A 88 -17.47 -1.89 -1.11
CA ASP A 88 -18.38 -0.75 -1.07
C ASP A 88 -17.79 0.47 -1.80
N LEU A 89 -16.48 0.50 -2.04
CA LEU A 89 -15.79 1.62 -2.69
C LEU A 89 -15.44 1.36 -4.17
N LYS A 90 -15.62 0.13 -4.67
CA LYS A 90 -15.24 -0.25 -6.06
C LYS A 90 -15.97 0.51 -7.15
N HIS A 91 -17.13 1.07 -6.83
CA HIS A 91 -17.93 1.90 -7.73
C HIS A 91 -17.52 3.39 -7.71
N ILE A 92 -16.57 3.77 -6.84
CA ILE A 92 -16.10 5.16 -6.71
C ILE A 92 -14.64 5.26 -7.10
N TYR A 93 -13.82 4.30 -6.66
CA TYR A 93 -12.38 4.29 -6.86
C TYR A 93 -11.94 3.12 -7.73
N PRO A 94 -10.82 3.26 -8.45
CA PRO A 94 -10.17 2.12 -9.10
C PRO A 94 -9.69 1.09 -8.09
N PHE A 95 -9.90 -0.19 -8.39
CA PHE A 95 -9.38 -1.31 -7.60
C PHE A 95 -8.59 -2.28 -8.45
N VAL A 96 -7.57 -2.90 -7.83
CA VAL A 96 -6.82 -3.99 -8.43
C VAL A 96 -7.59 -5.29 -8.25
N GLU A 97 -7.82 -5.99 -9.35
CA GLU A 97 -8.36 -7.33 -9.39
C GLU A 97 -7.29 -8.33 -9.81
N ARG A 98 -7.34 -9.51 -9.18
CA ARG A 98 -6.46 -10.65 -9.50
C ARG A 98 -7.31 -11.75 -10.11
N GLN A 99 -6.92 -12.24 -11.28
CA GLN A 99 -7.53 -13.45 -11.85
C GLN A 99 -6.79 -14.70 -11.36
N ASN A 100 -7.56 -15.75 -11.02
CA ASN A 100 -7.10 -16.88 -10.20
C ASN A 100 -6.05 -17.82 -10.85
N GLN A 101 -5.37 -18.50 -9.92
CA GLN A 101 -4.43 -19.63 -9.95
C GLN A 101 -2.94 -19.35 -10.18
N SER A 102 -2.52 -18.24 -10.78
CA SER A 102 -1.08 -17.93 -10.88
C SER A 102 -0.67 -16.53 -10.47
N ASP A 103 -1.60 -15.66 -10.01
CA ASP A 103 -1.34 -14.24 -9.76
C ASP A 103 -0.62 -13.52 -10.92
N ALA A 104 -0.64 -14.12 -12.13
CA ALA A 104 0.15 -13.67 -13.25
C ALA A 104 -0.40 -12.37 -13.85
N ILE A 105 -1.64 -11.99 -13.50
CA ILE A 105 -2.28 -10.79 -14.04
C ILE A 105 -2.97 -10.01 -12.91
N GLU A 106 -2.53 -8.77 -12.72
CA GLU A 106 -3.22 -7.76 -11.91
C GLU A 106 -3.86 -6.72 -12.84
N ILE A 107 -5.15 -6.44 -12.66
CA ILE A 107 -5.90 -5.48 -13.46
C ILE A 107 -6.40 -4.36 -12.56
N LEU A 108 -5.90 -3.13 -12.76
CA LEU A 108 -6.48 -1.95 -12.14
C LEU A 108 -7.66 -1.48 -13.00
N ARG A 109 -8.87 -1.47 -12.44
CA ARG A 109 -10.06 -1.01 -13.15
C ARG A 109 -11.01 -0.20 -12.27
N THR A 110 -11.83 0.63 -12.91
CA THR A 110 -12.99 1.30 -12.30
C THR A 110 -14.22 0.94 -13.10
N HIS A 111 -15.20 0.29 -12.47
CA HIS A 111 -16.34 -0.33 -13.16
C HIS A 111 -15.85 -1.23 -14.33
N ASP A 112 -16.27 -0.91 -15.56
CA ASP A 112 -15.93 -1.65 -16.77
C ASP A 112 -14.68 -1.10 -17.48
N THR A 113 -14.07 -0.04 -16.96
CA THR A 113 -12.89 0.61 -17.57
C THR A 113 -11.61 0.07 -16.95
N ILE A 114 -10.80 -0.63 -17.76
CA ILE A 114 -9.45 -1.04 -17.40
C ILE A 114 -8.52 0.17 -17.52
N ILE A 115 -7.79 0.46 -16.45
CA ILE A 115 -6.80 1.55 -16.39
C ILE A 115 -5.40 0.98 -16.65
N HIS A 116 -5.03 -0.09 -15.96
CA HIS A 116 -3.74 -0.75 -16.14
C HIS A 116 -3.88 -2.27 -16.03
N THR A 117 -3.03 -2.98 -16.76
CA THR A 117 -2.86 -4.42 -16.67
C THR A 117 -1.38 -4.72 -16.46
N VAL A 118 -1.07 -5.50 -15.42
CA VAL A 118 0.28 -5.95 -15.09
C VAL A 118 0.36 -7.44 -15.33
N PHE A 119 1.39 -7.86 -16.07
CA PHE A 119 1.71 -9.27 -16.26
C PHE A 119 2.95 -9.61 -15.42
N TYR A 120 2.81 -10.57 -14.50
CA TYR A 120 3.92 -11.16 -13.77
C TYR A 120 4.41 -12.38 -14.54
N ASN A 121 5.71 -12.40 -14.86
CA ASN A 121 6.40 -13.51 -15.53
C ASN A 121 6.82 -14.59 -14.54
#